data_AF-A0A060CMV7-F1
#
_entry.id   AF-A0A060CMV7-F1
#
_cell.length_a   1.000
_cell.length_b   1.000
_cell.length_c   1.000
_cell.angle_alpha   90.00
_cell.angle_beta   90.00
_cell.angle_gamma   90.00
#
_symmetry.space_group_name_H-M   'P 1'
#
loop_
_entity.id
_entity.type
_entity.pdbx_description
1 polymer ?
#
loop_
_entity_poly.entity_id
_entity_poly.type
_entity_poly.pdbx_seq_one_letter_code
_entity_poly.pdbx_strand_id
1 'polypeptide(L)'
;MRDPAPPASDRPEDALAAQRANEAIHGWYLDGVFRGRYPQLLWDRLVEHGIAPDVRDGDMEEISVPVDFLGINYYMTYATEDAPGETGPLGYRELPPDRPTTDCDWTIEPDA
;
A
#
# COMPACT_ATOMS: atom_id res chain seq x y z
N MET A 1 10.05 2.90 12.77
CA MET A 1 8.71 2.91 12.18
C MET A 1 8.43 1.48 11.80
N ARG A 2 7.46 0.85 12.46
CA ARG A 2 6.98 -0.46 12.01
C ARG A 2 6.35 -0.27 10.64
N ASP A 3 6.41 -1.33 9.84
CA ASP A 3 5.69 -1.37 8.56
C ASP A 3 4.19 -1.11 8.83
N PRO A 4 3.53 -0.14 8.15
CA PRO A 4 2.10 0.13 8.33
C PRO A 4 1.20 -1.07 8.03
N ALA A 5 1.60 -1.92 7.08
CA ALA A 5 0.91 -3.14 6.68
C ALA A 5 1.91 -4.32 6.72
N PRO A 6 2.29 -4.80 7.92
CA PRO A 6 3.36 -5.77 8.07
C PRO A 6 2.97 -7.15 7.52
N PRO A 7 3.96 -8.00 7.18
CA PRO A 7 3.68 -9.37 6.75
C PRO A 7 3.11 -10.21 7.91
N ALA A 8 2.19 -11.12 7.58
CA ALA A 8 1.58 -12.05 8.53
C ALA A 8 2.57 -13.09 9.09
N SER A 9 3.64 -13.40 8.35
CA SER A 9 4.67 -14.34 8.76
C SER A 9 6.01 -14.05 8.10
N ASP A 10 7.06 -14.81 8.45
CA ASP A 10 8.38 -14.73 7.82
C ASP A 10 8.44 -15.38 6.42
N ARG A 11 7.30 -15.82 5.88
CA ARG A 11 7.25 -16.37 4.53
C ARG A 11 7.59 -15.27 3.50
N PRO A 12 8.46 -15.56 2.51
CA PRO A 12 8.78 -14.59 1.46
C PRO A 12 7.55 -14.09 0.70
N GLU A 13 6.52 -14.93 0.56
CA GLU A 13 5.28 -14.54 -0.11
C GLU A 13 4.51 -13.47 0.68
N ASP A 14 4.46 -13.58 2.01
CA ASP A 14 3.80 -12.62 2.89
C ASP A 14 4.57 -11.30 2.94
N ALA A 15 5.90 -11.33 2.84
CA ALA A 15 6.72 -10.12 2.70
C ALA A 15 6.42 -9.37 1.39
N LEU A 16 6.24 -10.10 0.29
CA LEU A 16 5.81 -9.50 -0.97
C LEU A 16 4.36 -9.00 -0.90
N ALA A 17 3.48 -9.68 -0.15
CA ALA A 17 2.11 -9.24 0.08
C ALA A 17 2.05 -7.91 0.84
N ALA A 18 2.86 -7.79 1.90
CA ALA A 18 3.05 -6.55 2.65
C ALA A 18 3.55 -5.42 1.74
N GLN A 19 4.52 -5.70 0.87
CA GLN A 19 4.99 -4.71 -0.10
C GLN A 19 3.87 -4.27 -1.05
N ARG A 20 3.07 -5.19 -1.59
CA ARG A 20 1.92 -4.86 -2.46
C ARG A 20 0.89 -3.99 -1.74
N ALA A 21 0.58 -4.30 -0.48
CA ALA A 21 -0.36 -3.52 0.32
C ALA A 21 0.16 -2.10 0.58
N ASN A 22 1.43 -1.96 0.98
CA ASN A 22 2.05 -0.66 1.19
C ASN A 22 2.16 0.16 -0.09
N GLU A 23 2.51 -0.47 -1.20
CA GLU A 23 2.52 0.21 -2.50
C GLU A 23 1.11 0.63 -2.92
N ALA A 24 0.07 -0.16 -2.64
CA ALA A 24 -1.31 0.19 -2.99
C ALA A 24 -1.87 1.38 -2.19
N ILE A 25 -1.59 1.42 -0.89
CA ILE A 25 -2.24 2.38 0.03
C ILE A 25 -1.39 3.63 0.24
N HIS A 26 -0.07 3.50 0.22
CA HIS A 26 0.86 4.60 0.45
C HIS A 26 1.64 4.94 -0.81
N GLY A 27 2.36 3.97 -1.37
CA GLY A 27 3.29 4.19 -2.47
C GLY A 27 2.62 4.77 -3.72
N TRP A 28 1.43 4.31 -4.06
CA TRP A 28 0.69 4.72 -5.25
C TRP A 28 0.46 6.24 -5.31
N TYR A 29 0.28 6.85 -4.14
CA TYR A 29 0.07 8.29 -4.00
C TYR A 29 1.39 9.01 -3.68
N LEU A 30 2.14 8.53 -2.68
CA LEU A 30 3.33 9.22 -2.19
C LEU A 30 4.48 9.18 -3.19
N ASP A 31 4.69 8.08 -3.92
CA ASP A 31 5.74 8.00 -4.94
C ASP A 31 5.40 8.88 -6.14
N GLY A 32 4.11 9.02 -6.48
CA GLY A 32 3.67 9.96 -7.51
C GLY A 32 4.10 11.39 -7.16
N VAL A 33 3.76 11.84 -5.95
CA VAL A 33 4.06 13.20 -5.49
C VAL A 33 5.56 13.43 -5.26
N PHE A 34 6.25 12.52 -4.58
CA PHE A 34 7.62 12.77 -4.11
C PHE A 34 8.72 12.15 -4.99
N ARG A 35 8.37 11.23 -5.90
CA ARG A 35 9.33 10.53 -6.76
C ARG A 35 9.00 10.64 -8.25
N GLY A 36 7.86 11.24 -8.61
CA GLY A 36 7.43 11.41 -10.00
C GLY A 36 7.21 10.09 -10.73
N ARG A 37 6.89 9.01 -10.01
CA ARG A 37 6.61 7.69 -10.61
C ARG A 37 5.69 6.84 -9.74
N TYR A 38 4.97 5.92 -10.36
CA TYR A 38 4.27 4.87 -9.63
C TYR A 38 5.25 3.79 -9.11
N PRO A 39 4.93 3.11 -8.00
CA PRO A 39 5.77 2.05 -7.47
C PRO A 39 5.75 0.82 -8.39
N GLN A 40 6.92 0.22 -8.60
CA GLN A 40 7.14 -0.73 -9.70
C GLN A 40 6.38 -2.05 -9.51
N LEU A 41 6.38 -2.63 -8.31
CA LEU A 41 5.77 -3.94 -8.08
C LEU A 41 4.26 -3.88 -8.32
N LEU A 42 3.59 -2.86 -7.80
CA LEU A 42 2.17 -2.66 -8.06
C LEU A 42 1.90 -2.31 -9.53
N TRP A 43 2.72 -1.44 -10.14
CA TRP A 43 2.59 -1.08 -11.55
C TRP A 43 2.61 -2.33 -12.45
N ASP A 44 3.60 -3.20 -12.29
CA ASP A 44 3.76 -4.42 -13.08
C ASP A 44 2.53 -5.31 -12.96
N ARG A 45 1.98 -5.47 -11.75
CA ARG A 45 0.76 -6.27 -11.55
C ARG A 45 -0.46 -5.65 -12.22
N LEU A 46 -0.62 -4.33 -12.20
CA LEU A 46 -1.72 -3.67 -12.90
C LEU A 46 -1.60 -3.81 -14.43
N VAL A 47 -0.37 -3.78 -14.96
CA VAL A 47 -0.09 -4.05 -16.38
C VAL A 47 -0.47 -5.49 -16.73
N GLU A 48 -0.05 -6.47 -15.93
CA GLU A 48 -0.40 -7.88 -16.11
C GLU A 48 -1.92 -8.12 -16.11
N HIS A 49 -2.67 -7.34 -15.32
CA HIS A 49 -4.12 -7.41 -15.25
C HIS A 49 -4.84 -6.51 -16.27
N GLY A 50 -4.10 -5.79 -17.11
CA GLY A 50 -4.67 -4.92 -18.16
C GLY A 50 -5.44 -3.70 -17.63
N ILE A 51 -5.10 -3.24 -16.42
CA ILE A 51 -5.80 -2.15 -15.71
C ILE A 51 -4.85 -1.04 -15.24
N ALA A 52 -3.59 -1.05 -15.69
CA ALA A 52 -2.68 0.06 -15.45
C ALA A 52 -3.25 1.37 -16.05
N PRO A 53 -3.11 2.50 -15.35
CA PRO A 53 -3.58 3.78 -15.87
C PRO A 53 -2.76 4.22 -17.09
N ASP A 54 -3.39 4.96 -17.98
CA ASP A 54 -2.70 5.67 -19.08
C ASP A 54 -2.00 6.90 -18.51
N VAL A 55 -0.66 6.89 -18.48
CA VAL A 55 0.17 8.02 -18.02
C VAL A 55 0.68 8.74 -19.25
N ARG A 56 0.26 9.99 -19.43
CA ARG A 56 0.61 10.82 -20.57
C ARG A 56 1.85 11.65 -20.29
N ASP A 57 2.45 12.14 -21.38
CA ASP A 57 3.56 13.07 -21.30
C ASP A 57 3.17 14.31 -20.47
N GLY A 58 3.94 14.58 -19.41
CA GLY A 58 3.73 15.70 -18.49
C GLY A 58 2.92 15.37 -17.24
N ASP A 59 2.16 14.27 -17.18
CA ASP A 59 1.30 13.95 -16.02
C ASP A 59 2.12 13.85 -14.72
N MET A 60 3.24 13.12 -14.76
CA MET A 60 4.07 12.94 -13.57
C MET A 60 4.82 14.21 -13.19
N GLU A 61 5.09 15.11 -14.14
CA GLU A 61 5.70 16.43 -13.85
C GLU A 61 4.70 17.34 -13.13
N GLU A 62 3.42 17.29 -13.52
CA GLU A 62 2.35 18.04 -12.85
C GLU A 62 2.04 17.48 -11.46
N ILE A 63 2.05 16.15 -11.29
CA ILE A 63 1.82 15.49 -10.00
C ILE A 63 2.96 15.73 -9.01
N SER A 64 4.22 15.81 -9.48
CA SER A 64 5.42 15.86 -8.62
C SER A 64 5.96 17.27 -8.35
N VAL A 65 5.10 18.28 -8.45
CA VAL A 65 5.48 19.64 -8.06
C VAL A 65 5.81 19.71 -6.55
N PRO A 66 6.79 20.55 -6.13
CA PRO A 66 7.14 20.68 -4.73
C PRO A 66 5.95 21.12 -3.86
N VAL A 67 5.82 20.52 -2.67
CA VAL A 67 4.78 20.84 -1.68
C VAL A 67 5.40 21.38 -0.40
N ASP A 68 4.71 22.29 0.27
CA ASP A 68 5.19 22.91 1.53
C ASP A 68 4.99 22.02 2.77
N PHE A 69 4.01 21.11 2.72
CA PHE A 69 3.70 20.18 3.81
C PHE A 69 3.05 18.90 3.30
N LEU A 70 3.11 17.84 4.10
CA LEU A 70 2.40 16.58 3.87
C LEU A 70 1.37 16.38 4.98
N GLY A 71 0.09 16.28 4.61
CA GLY A 71 -0.96 15.84 5.52
C GLY A 71 -0.95 14.32 5.66
N ILE A 72 -0.90 13.81 6.89
CA ILE A 72 -0.93 12.37 7.18
C ILE A 72 -2.16 12.07 8.02
N ASN A 73 -2.99 11.16 7.51
CA ASN A 73 -4.10 10.58 8.25
C ASN A 73 -3.74 9.13 8.59
N TYR A 74 -3.73 8.78 9.87
CA TYR A 74 -3.34 7.46 10.35
C TYR A 74 -4.29 6.99 11.45
N TYR A 75 -4.72 5.74 11.37
CA TYR A 75 -5.75 5.19 12.26
C TYR A 75 -5.44 3.78 12.77
N MET A 76 -4.83 2.92 11.96
CA MET A 76 -4.66 1.50 12.28
C MET A 76 -3.49 0.85 11.53
N THR A 77 -3.08 -0.32 12.01
CA THR A 77 -2.24 -1.30 11.29
C THR A 77 -3.02 -2.59 11.07
N TYR A 78 -2.64 -3.35 10.06
CA TYR A 78 -3.16 -4.72 9.88
C TYR A 78 -2.11 -5.58 9.20
N ALA A 79 -2.03 -6.84 9.62
CA ALA A 79 -1.11 -7.80 9.00
C ALA A 79 -1.66 -8.25 7.64
N THR A 80 -0.76 -8.48 6.69
CA THR A 80 -1.09 -8.90 5.32
C THR A 80 -0.55 -10.29 5.04
N GLU A 81 -1.39 -11.14 4.49
CA GLU A 81 -1.03 -12.50 4.07
C GLU A 81 -1.15 -12.63 2.54
N ASP A 82 -0.24 -13.38 1.93
CA ASP A 82 -0.30 -13.70 0.51
C ASP A 82 -1.58 -14.46 0.15
N ALA A 83 -2.33 -13.93 -0.82
CA ALA A 83 -3.61 -14.49 -1.26
C ALA A 83 -3.83 -14.18 -2.75
N PRO A 84 -3.12 -14.86 -3.67
CA PRO A 84 -3.08 -14.52 -5.10
C PRO A 84 -4.42 -14.60 -5.84
N GLY A 85 -5.47 -15.15 -5.22
CA GLY A 85 -6.83 -15.21 -5.77
C GLY A 85 -7.80 -14.19 -5.17
N GLU A 86 -7.34 -13.35 -4.24
CA GLU A 86 -8.14 -12.33 -3.55
C GLU A 86 -7.70 -10.92 -3.97
N THR A 87 -8.56 -9.92 -3.71
CA THR A 87 -8.27 -8.49 -3.95
C THR A 87 -7.80 -8.12 -5.37
N GLY A 88 -8.05 -8.98 -6.36
CA GLY A 88 -7.71 -8.77 -7.76
C GLY A 88 -6.19 -8.66 -7.98
N PRO A 89 -5.70 -7.58 -8.60
CA PRO A 89 -4.27 -7.44 -8.93
C PRO A 89 -3.37 -7.41 -7.69
N LEU A 90 -3.91 -7.09 -6.51
CA LEU A 90 -3.15 -6.96 -5.28
C LEU A 90 -2.79 -8.32 -4.67
N GLY A 91 -3.64 -9.32 -4.80
CA GLY A 91 -3.32 -10.71 -4.42
C GLY A 91 -2.89 -10.86 -2.96
N TYR A 92 -3.48 -10.11 -2.04
CA TYR A 92 -3.28 -10.27 -0.59
C TYR A 92 -4.61 -10.23 0.15
N ARG A 93 -4.60 -10.69 1.40
CA ARG A 93 -5.71 -10.49 2.34
C ARG A 93 -5.24 -9.77 3.59
N GLU A 94 -6.11 -8.94 4.15
CA GLU A 94 -5.91 -8.32 5.46
C GLU A 94 -6.35 -9.31 6.53
N LEU A 95 -5.51 -9.53 7.54
CA LEU A 95 -5.86 -10.42 8.64
C LEU A 95 -6.72 -9.70 9.68
N PRO A 96 -7.67 -10.43 10.30
CA PRO A 96 -8.43 -9.87 11.41
C PRO A 96 -7.51 -9.33 12.52
N PRO A 97 -7.93 -8.27 13.23
CA PRO A 97 -7.22 -7.76 14.38
C PRO A 97 -6.85 -8.84 15.40
N ASP A 98 -5.60 -8.83 15.86
CA ASP A 98 -5.08 -9.70 16.93
C ASP A 98 -4.91 -8.94 18.28
N ARG A 99 -5.33 -7.67 18.32
CA ARG A 99 -5.13 -6.71 19.40
C ARG A 99 -6.39 -5.86 19.61
N PRO A 100 -6.48 -5.06 20.69
CA PRO A 100 -7.66 -4.25 20.96
C PRO A 100 -8.05 -3.36 19.78
N THR A 101 -9.35 -3.22 19.57
CA THR A 101 -9.92 -2.45 18.47
C THR A 101 -10.82 -1.33 18.96
N THR A 102 -11.05 -0.34 18.08
CA THR A 102 -12.14 0.62 18.22
C THR A 102 -13.49 -0.03 17.90
N ASP A 103 -14.59 0.72 18.05
CA ASP A 103 -15.93 0.31 17.63
C ASP A 103 -16.06 0.09 16.10
N CYS A 104 -15.04 0.47 15.31
CA CYS A 104 -14.96 0.24 13.87
C CYS A 104 -14.09 -0.97 13.50
N ASP A 105 -13.73 -1.82 14.47
CA ASP A 105 -12.80 -2.95 14.30
C ASP A 105 -11.37 -2.56 13.86
N TRP A 106 -10.98 -1.30 14.10
CA TRP A 106 -9.65 -0.80 13.78
C TRP A 106 -8.69 -1.05 14.93
N THR A 107 -7.52 -1.63 14.65
CA THR A 107 -6.50 -1.90 15.66
C THR A 107 -6.04 -0.63 16.36
N ILE A 108 -5.90 -0.70 17.68
CA ILE A 108 -5.35 0.38 18.49
C ILE A 108 -3.88 0.08 18.78
N GLU A 109 -2.97 0.73 18.05
CA GLU A 109 -1.52 0.59 18.21
C GLU A 109 -0.83 1.97 18.14
N PRO A 110 -0.60 2.63 19.29
CA PRO A 110 -0.01 3.97 19.31
C PRO A 110 1.50 3.99 19.00
N ASP A 111 2.16 2.84 19.13
CA ASP A 111 3.62 2.69 19.00
C ASP A 111 4.08 2.20 17.61
N ALA A 112 3.16 2.12 16.64
CA ALA A 112 3.46 1.68 15.27
C ALA A 112 4.43 2.64 14.54
#